data_AF-A0A3M7PTW4-F1
#
_entry.id   AF-A0A3M7PTW4-F1
#
_cell.length_a   1.000
_cell.length_b   1.000
_cell.length_c   1.000
_cell.angle_alpha   90.00
_cell.angle_beta   90.00
_cell.angle_gamma   90.00
#
_symmetry.space_group_name_H-M   'P 1'
#
loop_
_entity.id
_entity.type
_entity.pdbx_description
1 polymer ?
#
loop_
_entity_poly.entity_id
_entity_poly.type
_entity_poly.pdbx_seq_one_letter_code
_entity_poly.pdbx_strand_id
1 'polypeptide(L)' 'MSSPSTVCFMKFSSYYVSPTMDRVRAICRASAPTNTKYLHSFLCSVTWSSRFMRNLCTMAEPLWTLTKSGIKWL' A
#
# COMPACT_ATOMS: atom_id res chain seq x y z
N MET A 1 2.42 3.57 -32.55
CA MET A 1 3.10 3.32 -31.26
C MET A 1 2.34 4.09 -30.19
N SER A 2 1.30 3.47 -29.64
CA SER A 2 0.33 4.16 -28.77
C SER A 2 0.84 4.15 -27.34
N SER A 3 1.20 5.32 -26.82
CA SER A 3 1.49 5.54 -25.40
C SER A 3 0.25 5.20 -24.58
N PRO A 4 0.24 4.15 -23.74
CA PRO A 4 -0.92 3.84 -22.93
C PRO A 4 -0.82 4.66 -21.64
N SER A 5 -1.55 5.77 -21.63
CA SER A 5 -2.30 6.29 -20.49
C SER A 5 -1.69 6.03 -19.09
N THR A 6 -0.74 6.88 -18.68
CA THR A 6 -0.22 7.00 -17.30
C THR A 6 -1.28 7.59 -16.35
N VAL A 7 -2.47 6.98 -16.30
CA VAL A 7 -3.54 7.33 -15.36
C VAL A 7 -3.90 6.15 -14.45
N CYS A 8 -3.31 4.97 -14.68
CA CYS A 8 -3.49 3.80 -13.85
C CYS A 8 -2.16 3.43 -13.17
N PHE A 9 -2.17 3.27 -11.84
CA PHE A 9 -1.00 2.81 -11.05
C PHE A 9 -0.61 1.32 -11.30
N MET A 10 -1.14 0.73 -12.38
CA MET A 10 -0.89 -0.63 -12.83
C MET A 10 -0.22 -0.60 -14.19
N LYS A 11 0.78 -1.46 -14.34
CA LYS A 11 1.39 -1.83 -15.61
C LYS A 11 0.65 -3.05 -16.16
N PHE A 12 0.18 -2.92 -17.40
CA PHE A 12 -0.45 -4.01 -18.14
C PHE A 12 0.59 -4.62 -19.07
N SER A 13 0.78 -5.92 -18.97
CA SER A 13 1.49 -6.76 -19.92
C SER A 13 0.49 -7.74 -20.54
N SER A 14 0.76 -8.28 -21.72
CA SER A 14 -0.17 -9.18 -22.44
C SER A 14 -0.57 -10.42 -21.62
N TYR A 15 0.18 -10.76 -20.57
CA TYR A 15 -0.03 -11.96 -19.75
C TYR A 15 -0.28 -11.67 -18.28
N TYR A 16 0.02 -10.46 -17.79
CA TYR A 16 -0.07 -10.14 -16.38
C TYR A 16 -0.32 -8.66 -16.13
N VAL A 17 -0.96 -8.38 -15.00
CA VAL A 17 -1.11 -7.04 -14.45
C VAL A 17 -0.19 -6.95 -13.24
N SER A 18 0.62 -5.89 -13.15
CA SER A 18 1.53 -5.66 -12.03
C SER A 18 1.45 -4.21 -11.55
N PRO A 19 1.67 -3.91 -10.26
CA PRO A 19 1.79 -2.53 -9.81
C PRO A 19 3.01 -1.86 -10.46
N THR A 20 2.93 -0.55 -10.68
CA THR A 20 4.07 0.23 -11.19
C THR A 20 5.19 0.27 -10.15
N MET A 21 6.45 0.14 -10.60
CA MET A 21 7.62 0.17 -9.71
C MET A 21 7.71 1.45 -8.87
N ASP A 22 7.26 2.59 -9.39
CA ASP A 22 7.21 3.85 -8.63
C ASP A 22 6.29 3.77 -7.42
N ARG A 23 5.14 3.09 -7.53
CA ARG A 23 4.25 2.87 -6.39
C ARG A 23 4.88 1.96 -5.34
N VAL A 24 5.52 0.88 -5.79
CA VAL A 24 6.24 -0.04 -4.89
C VAL A 24 7.36 0.71 -4.16
N ARG A 25 8.16 1.49 -4.89
CA ARG A 25 9.23 2.33 -4.30
C ARG A 25 8.69 3.36 -3.32
N ALA A 26 7.56 4.00 -3.61
CA ALA A 26 6.94 4.97 -2.70
C ALA A 26 6.51 4.33 -1.38
N ILE A 27 5.92 3.13 -1.42
CA ILE A 27 5.55 2.37 -0.21
C ILE A 27 6.80 1.95 0.56
N CYS A 28 7.84 1.44 -0.12
CA CYS A 28 9.09 1.02 0.53
C CYS A 28 9.89 2.18 1.13
N ARG A 29 9.79 3.38 0.55
CA ARG A 29 10.46 4.60 1.03
C ARG A 29 9.62 5.39 2.03
N ALA A 30 8.38 4.96 2.30
CA ALA A 30 7.53 5.62 3.27
C ALA A 30 8.22 5.57 4.64
N SER A 31 8.38 6.73 5.27
CA SER A 31 8.92 6.83 6.62
C SER A 31 8.02 6.09 7.60
N ALA A 32 8.62 5.58 8.69
CA ALA A 32 7.85 4.98 9.77
C ALA A 32 6.77 5.98 10.23
N PRO A 33 5.50 5.55 10.33
CA PRO A 33 4.42 6.44 10.71
C PRO A 33 4.67 6.98 12.13
N THR A 34 4.52 8.28 12.31
CA THR A 34 4.69 8.96 13.60
C THR A 34 3.35 9.22 14.30
N ASN A 35 2.24 8.93 13.62
CA ASN A 35 0.90 9.24 14.07
C ASN A 35 -0.08 8.18 13.55
N THR A 36 -1.10 7.85 14.33
CA THR A 36 -2.19 6.94 13.96
C THR A 36 -2.87 7.33 12.66
N LYS A 37 -3.03 8.64 12.38
CA LYS A 37 -3.58 9.12 11.09
C LYS A 37 -2.69 8.77 9.90
N TYR A 38 -1.37 8.94 10.06
CA TYR A 38 -0.39 8.58 9.03
C TYR A 38 -0.33 7.08 8.83
N LEU A 39 -0.37 6.30 9.93
CA LEU A 39 -0.44 4.85 9.86
C LEU A 39 -1.69 4.39 9.07
N HIS A 40 -2.86 4.93 9.39
CA HIS A 40 -4.10 4.60 8.69
C HIS A 40 -4.01 4.88 7.18
N SER A 41 -3.50 6.06 6.82
CA SER A 41 -3.31 6.44 5.41
C SER A 41 -2.33 5.51 4.68
N PHE A 42 -1.25 5.12 5.36
CA PHE A 42 -0.29 4.16 4.85
C PHE A 42 -0.93 2.77 4.65
N LEU A 43 -1.66 2.26 5.65
CA LEU A 43 -2.35 0.98 5.57
C LEU A 43 -3.39 0.96 4.44
N CYS A 44 -4.16 2.03 4.24
CA CYS A 44 -5.06 2.17 3.09
C CYS A 44 -4.31 2.12 1.75
N SER A 45 -3.16 2.80 1.65
CA SER A 45 -2.31 2.82 0.45
C SER A 45 -1.76 1.43 0.09
N VAL A 46 -1.41 0.66 1.12
CA VAL A 46 -0.91 -0.72 1.03
C VAL A 46 -2.04 -1.71 0.70
N THR A 47 -3.24 -1.49 1.25
CA THR A 47 -4.42 -2.35 1.03
C THR A 47 -4.85 -2.36 -0.43
N TRP A 48 -4.62 -1.28 -1.19
CA TRP A 48 -4.81 -1.28 -2.65
C TRP A 48 -3.97 -2.35 -3.36
N SER A 49 -2.77 -2.65 -2.84
CA SER A 49 -1.86 -3.68 -3.37
C SER A 49 -2.20 -5.10 -2.87
N SER A 50 -3.27 -5.27 -2.09
CA SER A 50 -3.70 -6.58 -1.55
C SER A 50 -3.90 -7.65 -2.61
N ARG A 51 -4.34 -7.26 -3.82
CA ARG A 51 -4.53 -8.18 -4.95
C ARG A 51 -3.24 -8.85 -5.43
N PHE A 52 -2.08 -8.26 -5.10
CA PHE A 52 -0.76 -8.78 -5.48
C PHE A 52 -0.04 -9.46 -4.31
N MET A 53 -0.51 -9.29 -3.08
CA MET A 53 0.14 -9.78 -1.87
C MET A 53 -0.76 -10.79 -1.15
N ARG A 54 -0.34 -12.05 -1.13
CA ARG A 54 -1.01 -13.07 -0.32
C ARG A 54 -0.81 -12.77 1.17
N ASN A 55 -1.86 -12.92 1.97
CA ASN A 55 -1.86 -12.75 3.42
C ASN A 55 -1.54 -11.32 3.93
N LEU A 56 -1.74 -10.29 3.10
CA LEU A 56 -1.53 -8.90 3.51
C LEU A 56 -2.32 -8.53 4.78
N CYS A 57 -3.60 -8.92 4.84
CA CYS A 57 -4.46 -8.61 5.99
C CYS A 57 -3.91 -9.21 7.28
N THR A 58 -3.43 -10.46 7.25
CA THR A 58 -2.83 -11.13 8.42
C THR A 58 -1.56 -10.43 8.88
N MET A 59 -0.71 -9.98 7.96
CA MET A 59 0.52 -9.27 8.30
C MET A 59 0.26 -7.85 8.82
N ALA A 60 -0.78 -7.19 8.31
CA ALA A 60 -1.15 -5.82 8.67
C ALA A 60 -2.04 -5.73 9.92
N GLU A 61 -2.64 -6.84 10.36
CA GLU A 61 -3.52 -6.94 11.53
C GLU A 61 -2.96 -6.29 12.82
N PRO A 62 -1.69 -6.50 13.20
CA PRO A 62 -1.13 -5.81 14.36
C PRO A 62 -1.09 -4.28 14.19
N LEU A 63 -0.84 -3.79 12.97
CA LEU A 63 -0.85 -2.35 12.67
C LEU A 63 -2.29 -1.80 12.68
N TRP A 64 -3.26 -2.55 12.17
CA TRP A 64 -4.67 -2.16 12.27
C TRP A 64 -5.14 -2.02 13.71
N THR A 65 -4.68 -2.91 14.60
CA THR A 65 -4.96 -2.83 16.03
C THR A 65 -4.38 -1.55 16.63
N LEU A 66 -3.13 -1.17 16.29
CA LEU A 66 -2.51 0.10 16.72
C LEU A 66 -3.27 1.36 16.26
N THR A 67 -4.12 1.24 15.22
CA THR A 67 -4.91 2.36 14.71
C THR A 67 -6.25 2.52 15.46
N LYS A 68 -6.65 1.54 16.28
CA LYS A 68 -7.90 1.62 17.07
C LYS A 68 -7.79 2.70 18.15
N SER A 69 -8.93 3.34 18.44
CA SER A 69 -9.02 4.38 19.47
C SER A 69 -8.55 3.86 20.83
N GLY A 70 -7.72 4.65 21.51
CA GLY A 70 -7.25 4.34 22.87
C GLY A 70 -5.86 3.70 22.97
N ILE A 71 -5.18 3.41 21.84
CA ILE A 71 -3.80 2.93 21.87
C ILE A 71 -2.82 4.11 21.74
N LYS A 72 -1.92 4.24 22.72
CA LYS A 72 -0.88 5.28 22.73
C LYS A 72 0.25 4.86 21.79
N TRP A 73 0.50 5.68 20.76
CA TRP A 73 1.68 5.55 19.91
C TRP A 73 2.91 5.85 20.78
N LEU A 74 3.80 4.86 20.95
CA LEU A 74 5.03 4.97 21.75
C LEU A 74 6.12 5.75 21.01
#